data_AF-A0AAU2RYF1-F1
#
_entry.id   AF-A0AAU2RYF1-F1
#
_cell.length_a   1.000
_cell.length_b   1.000
_cell.length_c   1.000
_cell.angle_alpha   90.00
_cell.angle_beta   90.00
_cell.angle_gamma   90.00
#
_symmetry.space_group_name_H-M   'P 1'
#
loop_
_entity.id
_entity.type
_entity.pdbx_description
1 polymer ?
#
loop_
_entity_poly.entity_id
_entity_poly.type
_entity_poly.pdbx_seq_one_letter_code
_entity_poly.pdbx_strand_id
1 'polypeptide(L)'
;MLQIVVACNNLTLFNDAYNAFYTNSCCGLTKLIQSGTGQCCESGRDQAHTQLILGSLAEICQTGWIQGLDLYGASGSLLLSGYEYTAKYNLGNTVPYDAAFGRCNCHWSAASSDGRGTFRPIYEIAYNHYVKRAGKAAPYTAQVADRLRPEGAAAQCDHPGFGTLLFSL
;
A
#
# COMPACT_ATOMS: atom_id res chain seq x y z
N MET A 1 2.22 14.42 -1.54
CA MET A 1 3.06 15.39 -2.27
C MET A 1 2.88 15.23 -3.78
N LEU A 2 2.99 14.02 -4.34
CA LEU A 2 2.82 13.77 -5.78
C LEU A 2 1.49 14.29 -6.35
N GLN A 3 0.36 14.12 -5.65
CA GLN A 3 -0.94 14.62 -6.11
C GLN A 3 -0.98 16.16 -6.20
N ILE A 4 -0.40 16.85 -5.21
CA ILE A 4 -0.38 18.31 -5.15
C ILE A 4 0.46 18.87 -6.31
N VAL A 5 1.63 18.29 -6.57
CA VAL A 5 2.54 18.80 -7.61
C VAL A 5 1.99 18.56 -9.02
N VAL A 6 1.23 17.48 -9.23
CA VAL A 6 0.44 17.27 -10.45
C VAL A 6 -0.63 18.36 -10.59
N ALA A 7 -1.42 18.61 -9.54
CA ALA A 7 -2.47 19.64 -9.57
C ALA A 7 -1.90 21.05 -9.80
N CYS A 8 -0.73 21.35 -9.25
CA CYS A 8 -0.02 22.61 -9.46
C CYS A 8 0.77 22.68 -10.78
N ASN A 9 0.77 21.62 -11.60
CA ASN A 9 1.54 21.51 -12.84
C ASN A 9 3.02 21.93 -12.68
N ASN A 10 3.66 21.48 -11.60
CA ASN A 10 5.05 21.82 -11.28
C ASN A 10 5.98 20.64 -11.55
N LEU A 11 6.65 20.66 -12.71
CA LEU A 11 7.49 19.56 -13.17
C LEU A 11 8.71 19.29 -12.27
N THR A 12 9.32 20.34 -11.71
CA THR A 12 10.48 20.18 -10.81
C THR A 12 10.08 19.40 -9.57
N LEU A 13 9.01 19.83 -8.89
CA LEU A 13 8.54 19.15 -7.69
C LEU A 13 7.92 17.78 -7.99
N PHE A 14 7.35 17.61 -9.19
CA PHE A 14 6.92 16.30 -9.67
C PHE A 14 8.09 15.32 -9.75
N ASN A 15 9.21 15.73 -10.36
CA ASN A 15 10.41 14.91 -10.45
C ASN A 15 10.99 14.58 -9.08
N ASP A 16 10.99 15.54 -8.14
CA ASP A 16 11.43 15.31 -6.77
C ASP A 16 10.55 14.27 -6.05
N ALA A 17 9.23 14.41 -6.16
CA ALA A 17 8.28 13.48 -5.56
C ALA A 17 8.37 12.07 -6.18
N TYR A 18 8.52 11.99 -7.51
CA TYR A 18 8.75 10.75 -8.23
C TYR A 18 10.05 10.08 -7.78
N ASN A 19 11.16 10.82 -7.72
CA ASN A 19 12.44 10.28 -7.28
C ASN A 19 12.39 9.82 -5.82
N ALA A 20 11.71 10.57 -4.95
CA ALA A 20 11.56 10.22 -3.54
C ALA A 20 10.84 8.88 -3.33
N PHE A 21 9.88 8.52 -4.19
CA PHE A 21 9.22 7.20 -4.15
C PHE A 21 10.23 6.05 -4.26
N TYR A 22 11.30 6.22 -5.03
CA TYR A 22 12.34 5.20 -5.20
C TYR A 22 13.50 5.33 -4.20
N THR A 23 13.95 6.55 -3.92
CA THR A 23 15.27 6.78 -3.31
C THR A 23 15.22 7.36 -1.90
N ASN A 24 14.05 7.79 -1.41
CA ASN A 24 13.98 8.39 -0.08
C ASN A 24 14.45 7.39 0.99
N SER A 25 15.40 7.81 1.82
CA SER A 25 16.09 6.97 2.81
C SER A 25 15.18 6.40 3.90
N CYS A 26 14.02 7.01 4.09
CA CYS A 26 13.07 6.73 5.16
C CYS A 26 11.72 6.24 4.66
N CYS A 27 11.29 6.70 3.49
CA CYS A 27 9.94 6.49 2.96
C CYS A 27 9.92 6.04 1.49
N GLY A 28 11.07 5.67 0.92
CA GLY A 28 11.10 5.02 -0.39
C GLY A 28 10.43 3.65 -0.33
N LEU A 29 9.91 3.17 -1.46
CA LEU A 29 9.14 1.92 -1.54
C LEU A 29 9.84 0.74 -0.85
N THR A 30 11.14 0.55 -1.08
CA THR A 30 11.94 -0.54 -0.49
C THR A 30 12.33 -0.33 0.97
N LYS A 31 12.12 0.87 1.51
CA LYS A 31 12.25 1.17 2.94
C LYS A 31 10.96 0.91 3.69
N LEU A 32 9.82 1.07 3.01
CA LEU A 32 8.49 0.84 3.58
C LEU A 32 8.05 -0.61 3.48
N ILE A 33 8.45 -1.33 2.42
CA ILE A 33 8.09 -2.73 2.19
C ILE A 33 9.37 -3.53 1.96
N GLN A 34 9.52 -4.62 2.72
CA GLN A 34 10.66 -5.50 2.61
C GLN A 34 10.57 -6.36 1.36
N SER A 35 11.58 -6.26 0.49
CA SER A 35 11.72 -7.15 -0.66
C SER A 35 11.79 -8.62 -0.26
N GLY A 36 11.10 -9.49 -0.99
CA GLY A 36 11.07 -10.93 -0.76
C GLY A 36 10.01 -11.41 0.22
N THR A 37 9.67 -10.62 1.25
CA THR A 37 8.63 -10.99 2.23
C THR A 37 7.32 -10.20 2.04
N GLY A 38 7.41 -8.93 1.64
CA GLY A 38 6.26 -8.02 1.64
C GLY A 38 5.95 -7.42 3.02
N GLN A 39 6.78 -7.66 4.04
CA GLN A 39 6.57 -7.06 5.35
C GLN A 39 6.62 -5.53 5.24
N CYS A 40 5.55 -4.86 5.69
CA CYS A 40 5.56 -3.41 5.85
C CYS A 40 6.39 -3.04 7.10
N CYS A 41 7.13 -1.94 7.05
CA CYS A 41 7.97 -1.52 8.17
C CYS A 41 7.16 -1.32 9.46
N GLU A 42 5.89 -0.88 9.38
CA GLU A 42 5.02 -0.66 10.55
C GLU A 42 4.26 -1.93 11.00
N SER A 43 4.52 -3.10 10.40
CA SER A 43 3.78 -4.35 10.72
C SER A 43 3.87 -4.74 12.20
N GLY A 44 4.93 -4.31 12.89
CA GLY A 44 5.10 -4.53 14.32
C GLY A 44 4.59 -3.43 15.24
N ARG A 45 4.09 -2.31 14.68
CA ARG A 45 3.41 -1.25 15.46
C ARG A 45 1.96 -1.62 15.71
N ASP A 46 1.17 -1.58 14.64
CA ASP A 46 -0.24 -1.93 14.57
C ASP A 46 -0.70 -2.03 13.12
N GLN A 47 -1.87 -2.63 12.91
CA GLN A 47 -2.41 -2.88 11.58
C GLN A 47 -3.02 -1.63 10.94
N ALA A 48 -3.34 -0.59 11.72
CA ALA A 48 -3.85 0.67 11.20
C ALA A 48 -2.76 1.46 10.46
N HIS A 49 -1.56 1.61 11.04
CA HIS A 49 -0.41 2.29 10.42
C HIS A 49 0.16 1.49 9.24
N THR A 50 0.15 0.17 9.35
CA THR A 50 0.54 -0.72 8.24
C THR A 50 -0.33 -0.45 7.02
N GLN A 51 -1.65 -0.44 7.19
CA GLN A 51 -2.59 -0.17 6.11
C GLN A 51 -2.52 1.28 5.62
N LEU A 52 -2.26 2.25 6.51
CA LEU A 52 -2.03 3.65 6.11
C LEU A 52 -0.90 3.79 5.08
N ILE A 53 0.23 3.10 5.30
CA ILE A 53 1.36 3.10 4.36
C ILE A 53 0.96 2.49 3.01
N LEU A 54 0.29 1.33 3.03
CA LEU A 54 -0.08 0.65 1.79
C LEU A 54 -1.09 1.45 0.97
N GLY A 55 -2.09 2.06 1.62
CA GLY A 55 -3.05 2.94 0.98
C GLY A 55 -2.37 4.17 0.37
N SER A 56 -1.53 4.85 1.14
CA SER A 56 -0.76 6.02 0.67
C SER A 56 0.11 5.69 -0.55
N LEU A 57 0.80 4.55 -0.53
CA LEU A 57 1.61 4.08 -1.66
C LEU A 57 0.76 3.76 -2.88
N ALA A 58 -0.42 3.14 -2.69
CA ALA A 58 -1.33 2.85 -3.79
C ALA A 58 -1.87 4.12 -4.43
N GLU A 59 -2.19 5.16 -3.66
CA GLU A 59 -2.60 6.45 -4.20
C GLU A 59 -1.50 7.15 -4.99
N ILE A 60 -0.25 7.08 -4.51
CA ILE A 60 0.92 7.56 -5.26
C ILE A 60 1.03 6.80 -6.58
N CYS A 61 0.90 5.47 -6.55
CA CYS A 61 0.97 4.64 -7.75
C CYS A 61 -0.16 4.94 -8.73
N GLN A 62 -1.38 5.12 -8.23
CA GLN A 62 -2.55 5.48 -9.02
C GLN A 62 -2.41 6.86 -9.66
N THR A 63 -1.84 7.82 -8.94
CA THR A 63 -1.51 9.15 -9.48
C THR A 63 -0.50 9.03 -10.61
N GLY A 64 0.57 8.27 -10.41
CA GLY A 64 1.55 7.96 -11.46
C GLY A 64 0.90 7.32 -12.68
N TRP A 65 0.03 6.33 -12.47
CA TRP A 65 -0.68 5.63 -13.54
C TRP A 65 -1.54 6.57 -14.39
N ILE A 66 -2.27 7.49 -13.74
CA ILE A 66 -3.08 8.51 -14.44
C ILE A 66 -2.18 9.46 -15.26
N GLN A 67 -0.96 9.71 -14.81
CA GLN A 67 0.06 10.51 -15.53
C GLN A 67 0.85 9.68 -16.57
N GLY A 68 0.49 8.41 -16.80
CA GLY A 68 1.17 7.53 -17.77
C GLY A 68 2.45 6.88 -17.25
N LEU A 69 2.69 6.85 -15.94
CA LEU A 69 3.84 6.22 -15.30
C LEU A 69 3.44 4.92 -14.58
N ASP A 70 4.22 3.85 -14.78
CA ASP A 70 4.00 2.57 -14.09
C ASP A 70 4.77 2.48 -12.76
N LEU A 71 4.25 3.15 -11.74
CA LEU A 71 4.76 3.04 -10.38
C LEU A 71 4.30 1.75 -9.69
N TYR A 72 3.18 1.15 -10.10
CA TYR A 72 2.70 -0.12 -9.58
C TYR A 72 3.63 -1.29 -9.92
N GLY A 73 4.33 -1.22 -11.06
CA GLY A 73 5.36 -2.16 -11.49
C GLY A 73 6.68 -2.05 -10.72
N ALA A 74 6.88 -0.99 -9.93
CA ALA A 74 8.15 -0.71 -9.26
C ALA A 74 8.64 -1.88 -8.39
N SER A 75 9.95 -2.16 -8.49
CA SER A 75 10.62 -3.24 -7.76
C SER A 75 9.94 -4.61 -7.93
N GLY A 76 9.40 -4.90 -9.12
CA GLY A 76 8.73 -6.16 -9.40
C GLY A 76 7.33 -6.26 -8.78
N SER A 77 6.57 -5.16 -8.78
CA SER A 77 5.29 -5.04 -8.08
C SER A 77 5.41 -5.23 -6.57
N LEU A 78 6.43 -4.62 -5.94
CA LEU A 78 6.69 -4.79 -4.50
C LEU A 78 5.50 -4.37 -3.64
N LEU A 79 4.76 -3.33 -4.05
CA LEU A 79 3.55 -2.91 -3.35
C LEU A 79 2.49 -4.02 -3.28
N LEU A 80 2.32 -4.82 -4.34
CA LEU A 80 1.42 -5.97 -4.33
C LEU A 80 1.81 -6.99 -3.25
N SER A 81 3.11 -7.25 -3.08
CA SER A 81 3.57 -8.16 -2.02
C SER A 81 3.25 -7.62 -0.61
N GLY A 82 3.30 -6.29 -0.43
CA GLY A 82 2.87 -5.63 0.80
C GLY A 82 1.40 -5.84 1.12
N TYR A 83 0.54 -5.69 0.10
CA TYR A 83 -0.89 -5.97 0.21
C TYR A 83 -1.16 -7.45 0.54
N GLU A 84 -0.54 -8.38 -0.19
CA GLU A 84 -0.72 -9.82 0.04
C GLU A 84 -0.26 -10.25 1.44
N TYR A 85 0.91 -9.78 1.90
CA TYR A 85 1.41 -10.04 3.24
C TYR A 85 0.43 -9.54 4.32
N THR A 86 0.03 -8.27 4.20
CA THR A 86 -0.82 -7.61 5.20
C THR A 86 -2.22 -8.20 5.23
N ALA A 87 -2.81 -8.46 4.05
CA ALA A 87 -4.10 -9.13 3.94
C ALA A 87 -4.06 -10.53 4.56
N LYS A 88 -3.04 -11.33 4.21
CA LYS A 88 -2.85 -12.68 4.76
C LYS A 88 -2.80 -12.66 6.28
N TYR A 89 -1.98 -11.78 6.87
CA TYR A 89 -1.85 -11.64 8.31
C TYR A 89 -3.16 -11.23 8.98
N ASN A 90 -3.85 -10.22 8.43
CA ASN A 90 -5.10 -9.71 8.99
C ASN A 90 -6.28 -10.67 8.82
N LEU A 91 -6.26 -11.56 7.82
CA LEU A 91 -7.22 -12.67 7.71
C LEU A 91 -6.99 -13.79 8.75
N GLY A 92 -6.02 -13.64 9.65
CA GLY A 92 -5.77 -14.58 10.75
C GLY A 92 -4.65 -15.59 10.48
N ASN A 93 -4.06 -15.60 9.28
CA ASN A 93 -2.96 -16.51 8.94
C ASN A 93 -1.63 -16.05 9.56
N THR A 94 -0.66 -16.97 9.63
CA THR A 94 0.72 -16.64 10.00
C THR A 94 1.51 -16.10 8.80
N VAL A 95 2.46 -15.21 9.09
CA VAL A 95 3.38 -14.61 8.12
C VAL A 95 4.79 -14.59 8.72
N PRO A 96 5.85 -14.69 7.91
CA PRO A 96 7.21 -14.49 8.41
C PRO A 96 7.38 -13.04 8.88
N TYR A 97 8.17 -12.82 9.92
CA TYR A 97 8.45 -11.48 10.42
C TYR A 97 9.95 -11.33 10.70
N ASP A 98 10.54 -10.27 10.17
CA ASP A 98 11.92 -9.87 10.39
C ASP A 98 11.98 -8.65 11.31
N ALA A 99 12.48 -8.84 12.54
CA ALA A 99 12.60 -7.78 13.53
C ALA A 99 13.73 -6.78 13.22
N ALA A 100 14.66 -7.13 12.32
CA ALA A 100 15.71 -6.22 11.87
C ALA A 100 15.22 -5.25 10.78
N PHE A 101 14.08 -5.56 10.13
CA PHE A 101 13.50 -4.70 9.11
C PHE A 101 12.71 -3.55 9.75
N GLY A 102 13.01 -2.33 9.32
CA GLY A 102 12.40 -1.11 9.81
C GLY A 102 12.85 0.11 9.01
N ARG A 103 12.40 1.30 9.41
CA ARG A 103 12.75 2.58 8.76
C ARG A 103 13.12 3.63 9.77
N CYS A 104 14.04 4.55 9.45
CA CYS A 104 14.38 5.71 10.30
C CYS A 104 14.63 5.36 11.78
N ASN A 105 15.28 4.23 12.08
CA ASN A 105 15.49 3.69 13.43
C ASN A 105 14.22 3.22 14.17
N CYS A 106 13.08 3.11 13.48
CA CYS A 106 11.86 2.49 13.97
C CYS A 106 11.79 1.03 13.50
N HIS A 107 11.86 0.10 14.46
CA HIS A 107 11.68 -1.33 14.26
C HIS A 107 11.00 -1.93 15.50
N TRP A 108 10.36 -3.09 15.34
CA TRP A 108 9.61 -3.76 16.41
C TRP A 108 10.02 -5.23 16.50
N SER A 109 9.91 -5.82 17.70
CA SER A 109 10.39 -7.17 17.98
C SER A 109 9.51 -8.28 17.37
N ALA A 110 8.26 -8.00 17.05
CA ALA A 110 7.32 -8.96 16.48
C ALA A 110 6.20 -8.24 15.69
N ALA A 111 5.51 -8.99 14.83
CA ALA A 111 4.29 -8.51 14.17
C ALA A 111 3.20 -8.22 15.23
N SER A 112 2.60 -7.03 15.16
CA SER A 112 1.62 -6.58 16.15
C SER A 112 0.24 -7.14 15.85
N SER A 113 -0.39 -7.69 16.89
CA SER A 113 -1.79 -8.11 16.85
C SER A 113 -2.77 -6.95 17.04
N ASP A 114 -2.28 -5.75 17.33
CA ASP A 114 -3.13 -4.57 17.52
C ASP A 114 -3.81 -4.17 16.21
N GLY A 115 -5.14 -4.04 16.26
CA GLY A 115 -5.99 -3.81 15.10
C GLY A 115 -6.12 -4.99 14.13
N ARG A 116 -5.57 -6.18 14.45
CA ARG A 116 -5.60 -7.34 13.55
C ARG A 116 -7.02 -7.79 13.23
N GLY A 117 -7.28 -8.00 11.94
CA GLY A 117 -8.61 -8.34 11.42
C GLY A 117 -9.52 -7.14 11.14
N THR A 118 -9.04 -5.92 11.43
CA THR A 118 -9.69 -4.68 11.00
C THR A 118 -9.08 -4.25 9.67
N PHE A 119 -9.93 -3.99 8.68
CA PHE A 119 -9.49 -3.64 7.32
C PHE A 119 -9.87 -2.21 6.98
N ARG A 120 -8.90 -1.44 6.46
CA ARG A 120 -9.15 -0.12 5.86
C ARG A 120 -9.62 -0.28 4.40
N PRO A 121 -10.41 0.66 3.84
CA PRO A 121 -10.89 0.61 2.46
C PRO A 121 -9.78 1.01 1.46
N ILE A 122 -8.74 0.17 1.38
CA ILE A 122 -7.55 0.37 0.53
C ILE A 122 -7.32 -0.81 -0.42
N TYR A 123 -8.15 -1.86 -0.35
CA TYR A 123 -7.88 -3.10 -1.08
C TYR A 123 -8.43 -3.04 -2.51
N GLU A 124 -9.49 -2.27 -2.76
CA GLU A 124 -10.08 -2.11 -4.09
C GLU A 124 -9.12 -1.49 -5.11
N ILE A 125 -8.40 -0.44 -4.73
CA ILE A 125 -7.44 0.24 -5.62
C ILE A 125 -6.32 -0.71 -6.07
N ALA A 126 -5.80 -1.52 -5.14
CA ALA A 126 -4.78 -2.52 -5.43
C ALA A 126 -5.35 -3.71 -6.22
N TYR A 127 -6.52 -4.22 -5.84
CA TYR A 127 -7.18 -5.33 -6.51
C TYR A 127 -7.49 -5.00 -7.98
N ASN A 128 -8.10 -3.83 -8.25
CA ASN A 128 -8.41 -3.46 -9.62
C ASN A 128 -7.15 -3.35 -10.47
N HIS A 129 -6.12 -2.64 -9.98
CA HIS A 129 -4.91 -2.48 -10.76
C HIS A 129 -4.21 -3.83 -11.00
N TYR A 130 -3.89 -4.57 -9.94
CA TYR A 130 -3.05 -5.76 -10.09
C TYR A 130 -3.80 -6.97 -10.64
N VAL A 131 -5.04 -7.21 -10.20
CA VAL A 131 -5.80 -8.40 -10.62
C VAL A 131 -6.56 -8.13 -11.90
N LYS A 132 -7.39 -7.07 -11.93
CA LYS A 132 -8.30 -6.82 -13.07
C LYS A 132 -7.57 -6.28 -14.29
N ARG A 133 -6.62 -5.35 -14.12
CA ARG A 133 -5.87 -4.76 -15.26
C ARG A 133 -4.63 -5.55 -15.61
N ALA A 134 -3.79 -5.87 -14.62
CA ALA A 134 -2.49 -6.51 -14.86
C ALA A 134 -2.51 -8.05 -14.85
N GLY A 135 -3.64 -8.69 -14.52
CA GLY A 135 -3.78 -10.14 -14.55
C GLY A 135 -2.93 -10.91 -13.53
N LYS A 136 -2.46 -10.26 -12.47
CA LYS A 136 -1.65 -10.88 -11.41
C LYS A 136 -2.54 -11.58 -10.39
N ALA A 137 -1.98 -12.62 -9.76
CA ALA A 137 -2.64 -13.27 -8.63
C ALA A 137 -2.46 -12.45 -7.35
N ALA A 138 -3.57 -12.21 -6.65
CA ALA A 138 -3.58 -11.55 -5.34
C ALA A 138 -4.68 -12.17 -4.45
N PRO A 139 -4.59 -13.47 -4.10
CA PRO A 139 -5.68 -14.21 -3.47
C PRO A 139 -6.12 -13.65 -2.11
N TYR A 140 -5.22 -13.10 -1.29
CA TYR A 140 -5.61 -12.55 0.01
C TYR A 140 -6.19 -11.14 -0.13
N THR A 141 -5.61 -10.32 -0.99
CA THR A 141 -6.12 -9.00 -1.35
C THR A 141 -7.53 -9.11 -1.93
N ALA A 142 -7.76 -10.08 -2.80
CA ALA A 142 -9.08 -10.37 -3.38
C ALA A 142 -10.10 -10.73 -2.30
N GLN A 143 -9.76 -11.64 -1.38
CA GLN A 143 -10.64 -12.00 -0.26
C GLN A 143 -11.02 -10.80 0.61
N VAL A 144 -10.07 -9.92 0.91
CA VAL A 144 -10.34 -8.71 1.70
C VAL A 144 -11.21 -7.72 0.92
N ALA A 145 -10.91 -7.49 -0.36
CA ALA A 145 -11.72 -6.62 -1.20
C ALA A 145 -13.17 -7.14 -1.30
N ASP A 146 -13.37 -8.45 -1.49
CA ASP A 146 -14.69 -9.08 -1.51
C ASP A 146 -15.42 -8.92 -0.17
N ARG A 147 -14.71 -9.05 0.95
CA ARG A 147 -15.30 -8.87 2.29
C ARG A 147 -15.71 -7.42 2.58
N LEU A 148 -15.01 -6.45 2.01
CA LEU A 148 -15.24 -5.03 2.25
C LEU A 148 -16.30 -4.41 1.34
N ARG A 149 -16.61 -5.05 0.21
CA ARG A 149 -17.58 -4.55 -0.78
C ARG A 149 -19.03 -4.53 -0.25
N PRO A 150 -19.80 -3.48 -0.58
CA PRO A 150 -19.34 -2.19 -1.07
C PRO A 150 -18.63 -1.39 0.03
N GLU A 151 -17.45 -0.83 -0.29
CA GLU A 151 -16.69 -0.01 0.65
C GLU A 151 -17.39 1.34 0.92
N GLY A 152 -17.34 1.80 2.17
CA GLY A 152 -17.82 3.12 2.59
C GLY A 152 -16.71 4.18 2.68
N ALA A 153 -17.03 5.29 3.35
CA ALA A 153 -16.06 6.35 3.64
C ALA A 153 -14.91 5.83 4.51
N ALA A 154 -13.69 6.30 4.24
CA ALA A 154 -12.54 5.96 5.07
C ALA A 154 -12.61 6.68 6.44
N ALA A 155 -12.18 5.99 7.49
CA ALA A 155 -11.98 6.61 8.78
C ALA A 155 -10.89 7.71 8.69
N GLN A 156 -11.14 8.85 9.34
CA GLN A 156 -10.20 9.97 9.47
C GLN A 156 -9.73 10.61 8.14
N CYS A 157 -10.37 10.30 7.02
CA CYS A 157 -10.01 10.82 5.68
C CYS A 157 -8.56 10.52 5.25
N ASP A 158 -7.94 9.49 5.83
CA ASP A 158 -6.57 9.09 5.50
C ASP A 158 -6.43 8.50 4.07
N HIS A 159 -7.56 8.09 3.49
CA HIS A 159 -7.68 7.46 2.18
C HIS A 159 -9.00 7.91 1.53
N PRO A 160 -9.18 7.85 0.20
CA PRO A 160 -10.42 8.30 -0.45
C PRO A 160 -11.64 7.49 -0.01
N GLY A 161 -11.47 6.20 0.35
CA GLY A 161 -12.58 5.28 0.58
C GLY A 161 -13.40 5.04 -0.69
N PHE A 162 -14.57 4.40 -0.55
CA PHE A 162 -15.48 4.11 -1.67
C PHE A 162 -14.80 3.45 -2.88
N GLY A 163 -13.79 2.59 -2.65
CA GLY A 163 -12.97 2.04 -3.71
C GLY A 163 -13.76 1.19 -4.70
N THR A 164 -14.85 0.55 -4.25
CA THR A 164 -15.79 -0.14 -5.13
C THR A 164 -16.37 0.80 -6.19
N LEU A 165 -16.81 2.01 -5.82
CA LEU A 165 -17.31 2.97 -6.80
C LEU A 165 -16.19 3.50 -7.70
N LEU A 166 -15.03 3.82 -7.13
CA LEU A 166 -13.95 4.53 -7.83
C LEU A 166 -13.12 3.63 -8.76
N PHE A 167 -13.04 2.33 -8.46
CA PHE A 167 -12.09 1.43 -9.10
C PHE A 167 -12.72 0.14 -9.63
N SER A 168 -13.94 -0.27 -9.26
CA SER A 168 -14.45 -1.59 -9.65
C SER A 168 -15.21 -1.66 -11.00
N LEU A 169 -15.38 -0.52 -11.68
CA LEU A 169 -15.92 -0.40 -13.04
C LEU A 169 -14.80 -0.52 -14.09
#